data_AF-A0A352VPG7-F1
#
_entry.id   AF-A0A352VPG7-F1
#
_cell.length_a   1.000
_cell.length_b   1.000
_cell.length_c   1.000
_cell.angle_alpha   90.00
_cell.angle_beta   90.00
_cell.angle_gamma   90.00
#
_symmetry.space_group_name_H-M   'P 1'
#
loop_
_entity.id
_entity.type
_entity.pdbx_description
1 polymer ?
#
loop_
_entity_poly.entity_id
_entity_poly.type
_entity_poly.pdbx_seq_one_letter_code
_entity_poly.pdbx_strand_id
1 'polypeptide(L)' 'PHIKFYNGQRGYVTAEVTPDLWISEFKIVPVVTEPGAAIETRATFVVENGRAGAQEG' A
#
# COMPACT_ATOMS: atom_id res chain seq x y z
N PRO A 1 -12.38 11.52 -10.10
CA PRO A 1 -12.06 10.85 -8.81
C PRO A 1 -10.59 10.40 -8.77
N HIS A 2 -9.73 11.12 -8.02
CA HIS A 2 -8.28 10.90 -7.99
C HIS A 2 -7.78 10.16 -6.73
N ILE A 3 -8.55 10.16 -5.63
CA ILE A 3 -8.26 9.34 -4.45
C ILE A 3 -8.78 7.93 -4.70
N LYS A 4 -7.87 6.94 -4.67
CA LYS A 4 -8.20 5.52 -4.91
C LYS A 4 -8.40 4.73 -3.63
N PHE A 5 -7.75 5.15 -2.54
CA PHE A 5 -7.73 4.40 -1.30
C PHE A 5 -7.51 5.32 -0.10
N TYR A 6 -8.20 5.03 1.00
CA TYR A 6 -8.05 5.69 2.29
C TYR A 6 -7.97 4.62 3.38
N ASN A 7 -7.05 4.78 4.32
CA ASN A 7 -6.87 3.88 5.45
C ASN A 7 -6.49 4.67 6.71
N GLY A 8 -7.19 4.40 7.81
CA GLY A 8 -6.93 4.99 9.13
C GLY A 8 -6.15 4.08 10.08
N GLN A 9 -5.80 2.85 9.66
CA GLN A 9 -5.06 1.90 10.49
C GLN A 9 -3.58 2.29 10.59
N ARG A 10 -2.97 2.01 11.74
CA ARG A 10 -1.53 2.21 11.95
C ARG A 10 -0.75 1.24 11.06
N GLY A 11 0.45 1.62 10.67
CA GLY A 11 1.31 0.81 9.80
C GLY A 11 2.31 1.66 9.04
N TYR A 12 2.73 1.17 7.88
CA TYR A 12 3.68 1.83 6.99
C TYR A 12 3.45 1.41 5.54
N VAL A 13 4.06 2.11 4.61
CA VAL A 13 4.01 1.76 3.18
C VAL A 13 5.39 1.27 2.75
N THR A 14 5.45 0.14 2.06
CA THR A 14 6.66 -0.27 1.33
C THR A 14 6.50 0.09 -0.15
N ALA A 15 7.61 0.47 -0.78
CA ALA A 15 7.65 0.75 -2.21
C ALA A 15 8.75 -0.10 -2.86
N GLU A 16 8.35 -0.90 -3.85
CA GLU A 16 9.28 -1.53 -4.78
C GLU A 16 9.27 -0.72 -6.07
N VAL A 17 10.43 -0.25 -6.50
CA VAL A 17 10.57 0.65 -7.65
C VAL A 17 11.58 0.07 -8.63
N THR A 18 11.13 -0.14 -9.86
CA THR A 18 11.92 -0.57 -11.02
C THR A 18 11.70 0.42 -12.16
N PRO A 19 12.45 0.33 -13.28
CA PRO A 19 12.18 1.16 -14.45
C PRO A 19 10.78 0.98 -15.05
N ASP A 20 10.16 -0.20 -14.86
CA ASP A 20 8.88 -0.56 -15.47
C ASP A 20 7.70 -0.41 -14.52
N LEU A 21 7.93 -0.52 -13.21
CA LEU A 21 6.89 -0.65 -12.20
C LEU A 21 7.24 0.13 -10.92
N TRP A 22 6.23 0.79 -10.34
CA TRP A 22 6.20 1.19 -8.94
C TRP A 22 5.07 0.43 -8.24
N ILE A 23 5.43 -0.41 -7.27
CA ILE A 23 4.48 -1.16 -6.43
C ILE A 23 4.48 -0.55 -5.03
N SER A 24 3.31 -0.15 -4.53
CA SER A 24 3.12 0.34 -3.17
C SER A 24 2.24 -0.62 -2.37
N GLU A 25 2.76 -1.19 -1.28
CA GLU A 25 1.98 -2.03 -0.37
C GLU A 25 1.66 -1.27 0.91
N PHE A 26 0.38 -1.13 1.21
CA PHE A 26 -0.11 -0.49 2.44
C PHE A 26 -0.14 -1.52 3.57
N LYS A 27 0.97 -1.64 4.30
CA LYS A 27 1.09 -2.54 5.43
C LYS A 27 0.48 -1.94 6.69
N ILE A 28 -0.31 -2.71 7.40
CA ILE A 28 -1.05 -2.29 8.60
C ILE A 28 -0.70 -3.15 9.81
N VAL A 29 -1.00 -2.62 11.00
CA VAL A 29 -1.10 -3.37 12.25
C VAL A 29 -2.55 -3.21 12.74
N PRO A 30 -3.33 -4.29 12.85
CA PRO A 30 -4.77 -4.22 13.12
C PRO A 30 -5.09 -3.75 14.54
N VAL A 31 -4.23 -4.07 15.52
CA VAL A 31 -4.37 -3.68 16.93
C VAL A 31 -3.04 -3.13 17.43
N VAL A 32 -3.06 -1.94 18.02
CA VAL A 32 -1.85 -1.26 18.54
C VAL A 32 -1.89 -0.99 20.04
N THR A 33 -3.00 -1.34 20.70
CA THR A 33 -3.15 -1.21 22.16
C THR A 33 -2.45 -2.33 22.92
N GLU A 34 -2.09 -3.43 22.24
CA GLU A 34 -1.40 -4.58 22.79
C GLU A 34 -0.26 -5.00 21.85
N PRO A 35 0.87 -5.51 22.38
CA PRO A 35 1.97 -6.00 21.56
C PRO A 35 1.62 -7.32 20.85
N GLY A 36 2.31 -7.61 19.75
CA GLY A 36 2.26 -8.92 19.09
C GLY A 36 1.27 -9.06 17.94
N ALA A 37 0.51 -8.00 17.61
CA ALA A 37 -0.32 -7.99 16.40
C ALA A 37 0.53 -8.14 15.14
N ALA A 38 0.11 -9.02 14.23
CA ALA A 38 0.80 -9.27 12.97
C ALA A 38 0.64 -8.10 11.99
N ILE A 39 1.61 -7.93 11.10
CA ILE A 39 1.51 -6.99 9.99
C ILE A 39 0.75 -7.64 8.83
N GLU A 40 -0.17 -6.90 8.23
CA GLU A 40 -0.96 -7.35 7.07
C GLU A 40 -0.84 -6.34 5.92
N THR A 41 -0.87 -6.82 4.67
CA THR A 41 -0.98 -5.91 3.50
C THR A 41 -2.46 -5.62 3.26
N ARG A 42 -2.88 -4.38 3.51
CA ARG A 42 -4.27 -3.95 3.38
C ARG A 42 -4.68 -3.67 1.93
N ALA A 43 -3.74 -3.19 1.12
CA ALA A 43 -3.94 -2.91 -0.30
C ALA A 43 -2.58 -2.84 -0.99
N THR A 44 -2.56 -3.21 -2.27
CA THR A 44 -1.40 -3.05 -3.15
C THR A 44 -1.80 -2.20 -4.34
N PHE A 45 -0.95 -1.24 -4.71
CA PHE A 45 -1.15 -0.41 -5.87
C PHE A 45 0.06 -0.45 -6.79
N VAL A 46 -0.20 -0.56 -8.09
CA VAL A 46 0.83 -0.60 -9.12
C VAL A 46 0.67 0.61 -10.04
N VAL A 47 1.78 1.26 -10.36
CA VAL A 47 1.90 2.22 -11.46
C VAL A 47 2.89 1.64 -12.46
N GLU A 48 2.40 1.39 -13.67
CA GLU A 48 3.22 0.89 -14.78
C GLU A 48 3.80 2.07 -15.58
N ASN A 49 5.03 1.94 -16.06
CA ASN A 49 5.64 2.93 -16.93
C ASN A 49 4.80 3.14 -18.19
N GLY A 50 4.58 4.41 -18.57
CA GLY A 50 3.74 4.78 -19.70
C GLY A 50 2.22 4.69 -19.44
N ARG A 51 1.77 4.21 -18.28
CA ARG A 51 0.35 4.15 -17.92
C ARG A 51 0.05 5.00 -16.69
N ALA A 52 -0.65 6.11 -16.91
CA ALA A 52 -0.97 7.04 -15.84
C ALA A 52 -1.96 6.44 -14.82
N GLY A 53 -1.64 6.64 -13.54
CA GLY A 53 -2.54 6.38 -12.41
C GLY A 53 -2.36 5.01 -11.77
N ALA A 54 -2.53 4.97 -10.45
CA ALA A 54 -2.46 3.76 -9.64
C ALA A 54 -3.61 2.80 -9.96
N GLN A 55 -3.26 1.54 -10.18
CA GLN A 55 -4.18 0.41 -10.33
C GLN A 55 -4.09 -0.45 -9.07
N GLU A 56 -5.22 -0.96 -8.58
CA GLU A 56 -5.22 -1.95 -7.50
C GLU A 56 -4.68 -3.28 -8.04
N GLY A 57 -3.70 -3.83 -7.34
CA GLY A 57 -2.99 -5.07 -7.71
C GLY A 57 -3.50 -6.30 -6.99
#